data_AF-A0A920H438-F1
#
_entry.id   AF-A0A920H438-F1
#
_cell.length_a   1.000
_cell.length_b   1.000
_cell.length_c   1.000
_cell.angle_alpha   90.00
_cell.angle_beta   90.00
_cell.angle_gamma   90.00
#
_symmetry.space_group_name_H-M   'P 1'
#
loop_
_entity.id
_entity.type
_entity.pdbx_description
1 polymer ?
#
loop_
_entity_poly.entity_id
_entity_poly.type
_entity_poly.pdbx_seq_one_letter_code
_entity_poly.pdbx_strand_id
1 'polypeptide(L)'
;MGAACISVLTDQKYFKGSGVILEMAKKSSSLPILRKDFIVDEYQLHESVTMGADCILLIVAALSEDEFIKLYTKAKELNLDVLVEVHDAEELVIAQKVNADIIGINNRNLKNFKVDINTCIELSKNIDKEVIIVAESGIKDSKDISLMQKNNINSF
;
A
#
# COMPACT_ATOMS: atom_id res chain seq x y z
N MET A 1 14.50 12.83 -12.48
CA MET A 1 13.80 12.90 -11.18
C MET A 1 12.32 12.95 -11.50
N GLY A 2 11.54 12.04 -10.95
CA GLY A 2 10.11 11.93 -11.17
C GLY A 2 9.55 10.79 -10.32
N ALA A 3 8.27 10.87 -9.98
CA ALA A 3 7.61 9.77 -9.27
C ALA A 3 7.45 8.56 -10.21
N ALA A 4 7.49 7.35 -9.64
CA ALA A 4 7.23 6.11 -10.38
C ALA A 4 5.73 5.80 -10.48
N CYS A 5 4.95 6.24 -9.50
CA CYS A 5 3.51 6.08 -9.41
C CYS A 5 2.91 7.26 -8.63
N ILE A 6 1.58 7.37 -8.63
CA ILE A 6 0.83 8.39 -7.88
C ILE A 6 -0.13 7.70 -6.93
N SER A 7 -0.04 8.01 -5.64
CA SER A 7 -1.03 7.58 -4.64
C SER A 7 -2.07 8.68 -4.45
N VAL A 8 -3.36 8.35 -4.61
CA VAL A 8 -4.47 9.30 -4.46
C VAL A 8 -5.39 8.85 -3.33
N LEU A 9 -5.58 9.72 -2.34
CA LEU A 9 -6.54 9.51 -1.27
C LEU A 9 -7.97 9.71 -1.79
N THR A 10 -8.82 8.69 -1.63
CA THR A 10 -10.24 8.77 -2.03
C THR A 10 -11.23 8.76 -0.87
N ASP A 11 -10.79 8.45 0.35
CA ASP A 11 -11.63 8.53 1.55
C ASP A 11 -12.07 9.97 1.83
N GLN A 12 -13.38 10.22 1.73
CA GLN A 12 -13.95 11.54 1.98
C GLN A 12 -14.03 11.88 3.47
N LYS A 13 -14.30 10.88 4.32
CA LYS A 13 -14.74 11.11 5.70
C LYS A 13 -13.60 11.59 6.60
N TYR A 14 -12.43 10.98 6.49
CA TYR A 14 -11.28 11.25 7.34
C TYR A 14 -10.21 12.04 6.60
N PHE A 15 -10.06 11.81 5.29
CA PHE A 15 -9.00 12.43 4.48
C PHE A 15 -9.48 13.52 3.51
N LYS A 16 -10.80 13.75 3.40
CA LYS A 16 -11.39 14.67 2.42
C LYS A 16 -10.91 14.40 0.98
N GLY A 17 -10.62 13.14 0.69
CA GLY A 17 -10.24 12.63 -0.62
C GLY A 17 -11.41 12.62 -1.59
N SER A 18 -11.17 12.25 -2.85
CA SER A 18 -12.24 12.17 -3.86
C SER A 18 -11.86 11.26 -5.01
N GLY A 19 -12.79 10.37 -5.41
CA GLY A 19 -12.64 9.56 -6.63
C GLY A 19 -12.49 10.43 -7.89
N VAL A 20 -13.06 11.64 -7.91
CA VAL A 20 -12.87 12.59 -9.03
C VAL A 20 -11.41 13.02 -9.16
N ILE A 21 -10.69 13.19 -8.05
CA ILE A 21 -9.26 13.54 -8.06
C ILE A 21 -8.46 12.37 -8.64
N LEU A 22 -8.82 11.13 -8.32
CA LEU A 22 -8.18 9.94 -8.89
C LEU A 22 -8.37 9.91 -10.41
N GLU A 23 -9.60 10.11 -10.90
CA GLU A 23 -9.86 10.17 -12.34
C GLU A 23 -9.09 11.31 -13.03
N MET A 24 -9.00 12.48 -12.39
CA MET A 24 -8.23 13.61 -12.93
C MET A 24 -6.74 13.29 -12.99
N ALA A 25 -6.19 12.63 -11.96
CA ALA A 25 -4.81 12.16 -11.96
C ALA A 25 -4.58 11.16 -13.09
N LYS A 26 -5.51 10.22 -13.31
CA LYS A 26 -5.43 9.20 -14.38
C LYS A 26 -5.44 9.83 -15.77
N LYS A 27 -6.22 10.89 -15.95
CA LYS A 27 -6.30 11.63 -17.22
C LYS A 27 -5.11 12.55 -17.47
N SER A 28 -4.38 12.95 -16.41
CA SER A 28 -3.29 13.95 -16.50
C SER A 28 -1.88 13.36 -16.46
N SER A 29 -1.74 12.07 -16.18
CA SER A 29 -0.46 11.38 -16.06
C SER A 29 -0.50 9.99 -16.70
N SER A 30 0.62 9.55 -17.26
CA SER A 30 0.81 8.16 -17.71
C SER A 30 1.35 7.24 -16.60
N LEU A 31 1.59 7.78 -15.40
CA LEU A 31 2.06 6.99 -14.26
C LEU A 31 0.94 6.10 -13.70
N PRO A 32 1.28 4.90 -13.19
CA PRO A 32 0.33 4.07 -12.46
C PRO A 32 -0.26 4.80 -11.25
N ILE A 33 -1.54 4.54 -10.97
CA ILE A 33 -2.29 5.18 -9.91
C ILE A 33 -2.76 4.18 -8.87
N LEU A 34 -2.35 4.42 -7.63
CA LEU A 34 -2.83 3.74 -6.44
C LEU A 34 -4.05 4.48 -5.89
N ARG A 35 -5.19 3.79 -5.75
CA ARG A 35 -6.29 4.24 -4.91
C ARG A 35 -5.95 3.97 -3.45
N LYS A 36 -5.66 5.02 -2.68
CA LYS A 36 -5.43 4.93 -1.23
C LYS A 36 -6.76 5.19 -0.52
N ASP A 37 -7.38 4.13 -0.03
CA ASP A 37 -8.67 4.15 0.68
C ASP A 37 -8.74 2.97 1.67
N PHE A 38 -9.70 3.00 2.59
CA PHE A 38 -10.02 1.83 3.41
C PHE A 38 -10.96 0.90 2.64
N ILE A 39 -10.38 -0.07 1.94
CA ILE A 39 -11.14 -1.08 1.18
C ILE A 39 -11.52 -2.22 2.12
N VAL A 40 -12.83 -2.33 2.38
CA VAL A 40 -13.43 -3.36 3.25
C VAL A 40 -14.52 -4.15 2.56
N ASP A 41 -14.92 -3.75 1.34
CA ASP A 41 -15.96 -4.41 0.56
C ASP A 41 -15.55 -4.57 -0.92
N GLU A 42 -16.00 -5.66 -1.53
CA GLU A 42 -15.74 -6.00 -2.94
C GLU A 42 -16.28 -4.94 -3.92
N TYR A 43 -17.37 -4.26 -3.57
CA TYR A 43 -17.90 -3.15 -4.36
C TYR A 43 -16.85 -2.06 -4.58
N GLN A 44 -16.00 -1.78 -3.58
CA GLN A 44 -14.93 -0.78 -3.69
C GLN A 44 -13.85 -1.22 -4.69
N LEU A 45 -13.65 -2.51 -4.94
CA LEU A 45 -12.74 -2.98 -5.99
C LEU A 45 -13.28 -2.63 -7.38
N HIS A 46 -14.57 -2.87 -7.62
CA HIS A 46 -15.23 -2.49 -8.88
C HIS A 46 -15.26 -0.97 -9.11
N GLU A 47 -15.50 -0.19 -8.05
CA GLU A 47 -15.35 1.26 -8.10
C GLU A 47 -13.93 1.65 -8.51
N SER A 48 -12.91 0.99 -7.96
CA SER A 48 -11.50 1.29 -8.27
C SER A 48 -11.18 1.07 -9.74
N VAL A 49 -11.65 -0.04 -10.32
CA VAL A 49 -11.54 -0.30 -11.77
C VAL A 49 -12.24 0.79 -12.58
N THR A 50 -13.45 1.17 -12.18
CA THR A 50 -14.25 2.18 -12.88
C THR A 50 -13.57 3.56 -12.86
N MET A 51 -12.95 3.92 -11.74
CA MET A 51 -12.18 5.17 -11.59
C MET A 51 -10.85 5.13 -12.37
N GLY A 52 -10.41 3.96 -12.83
CA GLY A 52 -9.16 3.76 -13.56
C GLY A 52 -7.93 3.62 -12.67
N ALA A 53 -8.10 3.12 -11.43
CA ALA A 53 -6.99 2.75 -10.57
C ALA A 53 -6.24 1.55 -11.18
N ASP A 54 -4.91 1.58 -11.09
CA ASP A 54 -4.04 0.46 -11.50
C ASP A 54 -3.69 -0.41 -10.29
N CYS A 55 -3.67 0.20 -9.10
CA CYS A 55 -3.34 -0.44 -7.84
C CYS A 55 -4.32 -0.01 -6.74
N ILE A 56 -4.55 -0.88 -5.76
CA ILE A 56 -5.38 -0.60 -4.59
C ILE A 56 -4.63 -0.91 -3.28
N LEU A 57 -5.04 -0.26 -2.20
CA LEU A 57 -4.54 -0.51 -0.86
C LEU A 57 -5.41 -1.53 -0.14
N LEU A 58 -4.81 -2.61 0.39
CA LEU A 58 -5.44 -3.46 1.41
C LEU A 58 -4.62 -3.37 2.69
N ILE A 59 -5.27 -3.00 3.80
CA ILE A 59 -4.63 -2.87 5.10
C ILE A 59 -4.96 -4.12 5.92
N VAL A 60 -3.95 -4.93 6.24
CA VAL A 60 -4.17 -6.20 6.95
C VAL A 60 -4.84 -5.96 8.31
N ALA A 61 -4.42 -4.92 9.04
CA ALA A 61 -4.99 -4.53 10.32
C ALA A 61 -6.48 -4.14 10.29
N ALA A 62 -7.03 -3.83 9.12
CA ALA A 62 -8.41 -3.36 8.95
C ALA A 62 -9.40 -4.47 8.62
N LEU A 63 -8.92 -5.70 8.42
CA LEU A 63 -9.69 -6.83 7.90
C LEU A 63 -9.47 -8.07 8.76
N SER A 64 -10.45 -8.96 8.82
CA SER A 64 -10.16 -10.34 9.23
C SER A 64 -9.31 -11.03 8.16
N GLU A 65 -8.60 -12.11 8.52
CA GLU A 65 -7.77 -12.87 7.58
C GLU A 65 -8.61 -13.38 6.39
N ASP A 66 -9.81 -13.90 6.64
CA ASP A 66 -10.71 -14.41 5.60
C ASP A 66 -11.17 -13.31 4.63
N GLU A 67 -11.52 -12.13 5.16
CA GLU A 67 -11.89 -10.96 4.35
C GLU A 67 -10.71 -10.46 3.52
N PHE A 68 -9.52 -10.39 4.10
CA PHE A 68 -8.29 -9.99 3.42
C PHE A 68 -7.98 -10.93 2.24
N ILE A 69 -7.97 -12.24 2.47
CA ILE A 69 -7.68 -13.23 1.42
C ILE A 69 -8.72 -13.14 0.29
N LYS A 70 -10.01 -13.00 0.65
CA LYS A 70 -11.10 -12.84 -0.33
C LYS A 70 -10.90 -11.59 -1.18
N LEU A 71 -10.66 -10.43 -0.56
CA LEU A 71 -10.50 -9.16 -1.27
C LEU A 71 -9.23 -9.14 -2.13
N TYR A 72 -8.11 -9.67 -1.61
CA TYR A 72 -6.86 -9.77 -2.38
C TYR A 72 -7.07 -10.62 -3.64
N THR A 73 -7.65 -11.82 -3.48
CA THR A 73 -7.93 -12.72 -4.60
C THR A 73 -8.81 -12.04 -5.64
N LYS A 74 -9.87 -11.35 -5.19
CA LYS A 74 -10.79 -10.64 -6.07
C LYS A 74 -10.13 -9.48 -6.80
N ALA A 75 -9.26 -8.72 -6.14
CA ALA A 75 -8.52 -7.64 -6.77
C ALA A 75 -7.62 -8.16 -7.91
N LYS A 76 -6.93 -9.30 -7.70
CA LYS A 76 -6.12 -9.94 -8.75
C LYS A 76 -6.97 -10.42 -9.92
N GLU A 77 -8.16 -11.00 -9.68
CA GLU A 77 -9.10 -11.36 -10.76
C GLU A 77 -9.54 -10.16 -11.61
N LEU A 78 -9.62 -8.98 -10.99
CA LEU A 78 -9.95 -7.72 -11.66
C LEU A 78 -8.74 -7.05 -12.33
N ASN A 79 -7.58 -7.70 -12.33
CA ASN A 79 -6.30 -7.18 -12.82
C ASN A 79 -5.84 -5.90 -12.11
N LEU A 80 -6.19 -5.75 -10.83
CA LEU A 80 -5.64 -4.71 -9.98
C LEU A 80 -4.37 -5.23 -9.30
N ASP A 81 -3.33 -4.40 -9.28
CA ASP A 81 -2.23 -4.60 -8.33
C ASP A 81 -2.70 -4.27 -6.91
N VAL A 82 -2.07 -4.89 -5.91
CA VAL A 82 -2.44 -4.69 -4.51
C VAL A 82 -1.20 -4.33 -3.71
N LEU A 83 -1.19 -3.14 -3.13
CA LEU A 83 -0.27 -2.76 -2.07
C LEU A 83 -0.84 -3.29 -0.76
N VAL A 84 -0.21 -4.32 -0.20
CA VAL A 84 -0.61 -4.90 1.09
C VAL A 84 0.10 -4.15 2.22
N GLU A 85 -0.64 -3.35 2.98
CA GLU A 85 -0.11 -2.55 4.08
C GLU A 85 -0.06 -3.37 5.38
N VAL A 86 1.13 -3.46 5.98
CA VAL A 86 1.42 -4.18 7.23
C VAL A 86 2.18 -3.28 8.22
N HIS A 87 2.01 -3.57 9.51
CA HIS A 87 2.61 -2.81 10.61
C HIS A 87 3.49 -3.66 11.54
N ASP A 88 3.28 -4.97 11.55
CA ASP A 88 4.02 -5.90 12.39
C ASP A 88 4.21 -7.28 11.72
N ALA A 89 4.86 -8.18 12.45
CA ALA A 89 5.20 -9.50 11.95
C ALA A 89 3.98 -10.43 11.79
N GLU A 90 2.92 -10.24 12.59
CA GLU A 90 1.70 -11.05 12.49
C GLU A 90 0.94 -10.68 11.21
N GLU A 91 0.84 -9.38 10.93
CA GLU A 91 0.26 -8.88 9.67
C GLU A 91 1.08 -9.32 8.45
N LEU A 92 2.42 -9.35 8.56
CA LEU A 92 3.30 -9.81 7.49
C LEU A 92 3.06 -11.29 7.13
N VAL A 93 2.83 -12.15 8.12
CA VAL A 93 2.52 -13.57 7.87
C VAL A 93 1.24 -13.71 7.04
N ILE A 94 0.24 -12.87 7.26
CA ILE A 94 -0.99 -12.88 6.47
C ILE A 94 -0.72 -12.44 5.03
N ALA A 95 0.08 -11.38 4.83
CA ALA A 95 0.48 -10.94 3.49
C ALA A 95 1.24 -12.03 2.70
N GLN A 96 2.05 -12.84 3.40
CA GLN A 96 2.78 -13.95 2.79
C GLN A 96 1.87 -15.11 2.38
N LYS A 97 0.76 -15.37 3.10
CA LYS A 97 -0.19 -16.45 2.74
C LYS A 97 -0.81 -16.27 1.36
N VAL A 98 -0.97 -15.03 0.91
CA VAL A 98 -1.51 -14.71 -0.42
C VAL A 98 -0.42 -14.52 -1.49
N ASN A 99 0.85 -14.74 -1.14
CA ASN A 99 2.02 -14.45 -1.97
C ASN A 99 1.96 -13.02 -2.53
N ALA A 100 1.81 -12.03 -1.64
CA ALA A 100 1.68 -10.63 -2.03
C ALA A 100 2.88 -10.16 -2.87
N ASP A 101 2.61 -9.59 -4.05
CA ASP A 101 3.65 -9.07 -4.96
C ASP A 101 4.28 -7.76 -4.42
N ILE A 102 3.48 -6.96 -3.70
CA ILE A 102 3.84 -5.64 -3.19
C ILE A 102 3.42 -5.53 -1.72
N ILE A 103 4.39 -5.29 -0.83
CA ILE A 103 4.16 -5.11 0.60
C ILE A 103 4.58 -3.70 1.02
N GLY A 104 3.61 -2.94 1.52
CA GLY A 104 3.82 -1.64 2.16
C GLY A 104 4.04 -1.83 3.65
N ILE A 105 5.23 -1.49 4.15
CA ILE A 105 5.49 -1.50 5.58
C ILE A 105 5.31 -0.10 6.12
N ASN A 106 4.26 0.10 6.93
CA ASN A 106 3.94 1.40 7.50
C ASN A 106 4.64 1.59 8.85
N ASN A 107 5.60 2.52 8.88
CA ASN A 107 6.39 2.82 10.07
C ASN A 107 5.57 3.50 11.19
N ARG A 108 4.33 3.91 10.92
CA ARG A 108 3.44 4.51 11.92
C ARG A 108 2.60 3.44 12.60
N ASN A 109 2.82 3.24 13.88
CA ASN A 109 1.96 2.35 14.67
C ASN A 109 0.55 2.96 14.82
N LEU A 110 -0.49 2.21 14.43
CA LEU A 110 -1.88 2.68 14.46
C LEU A 110 -2.46 2.86 15.88
N LYS A 111 -1.88 2.20 16.90
CA LYS A 111 -2.38 2.25 18.29
C LYS A 111 -1.88 3.48 19.05
N ASN A 112 -0.63 3.88 18.83
CA ASN A 112 0.02 4.96 19.58
C ASN A 112 0.58 6.09 18.70
N PHE A 113 0.44 6.00 17.38
CA PHE A 113 0.89 6.98 16.38
C PHE A 113 2.41 7.25 16.36
N LYS A 114 3.21 6.47 17.09
CA LYS A 114 4.67 6.56 17.04
C LYS A 114 5.13 6.11 15.64
N VAL A 115 6.06 6.87 15.08
CA VAL A 115 6.70 6.56 13.80
C VAL A 115 8.13 6.10 14.07
N ASP A 116 8.49 4.92 13.57
CA ASP A 116 9.85 4.37 13.66
C ASP A 116 10.24 3.71 12.34
N ILE A 117 11.15 4.35 11.61
CA ILE A 117 11.58 3.85 10.30
C ILE A 117 12.33 2.50 10.39
N ASN A 118 12.82 2.12 11.57
CA ASN A 118 13.44 0.82 11.76
C ASN A 118 12.41 -0.33 11.66
N THR A 119 11.11 -0.06 11.83
CA THR A 119 10.06 -1.08 11.64
C THR A 119 10.14 -1.67 10.23
N CYS A 120 10.25 -0.83 9.19
CA CYS A 120 10.42 -1.31 7.82
C CYS A 120 11.69 -2.15 7.65
N ILE A 121 12.81 -1.72 8.20
CA ILE A 121 14.10 -2.43 8.11
C ILE A 121 14.04 -3.80 8.80
N GLU A 122 13.38 -3.91 9.95
CA GLU A 122 13.30 -5.18 10.68
C GLU A 122 12.34 -6.16 10.00
N LEU A 123 11.17 -5.69 9.55
CA LEU A 123 10.20 -6.54 8.85
C LEU A 123 10.70 -6.98 7.49
N SER A 124 11.41 -6.12 6.74
CA SER A 124 11.93 -6.45 5.39
C SER A 124 12.90 -7.63 5.38
N LYS A 125 13.55 -7.96 6.50
CA LYS A 125 14.46 -9.11 6.61
C LYS A 125 13.75 -10.45 6.44
N ASN A 126 12.43 -10.48 6.65
CA ASN A 126 11.61 -11.69 6.56
C ASN A 126 10.83 -11.77 5.24
N ILE A 127 11.10 -10.86 4.29
CA ILE A 127 10.41 -10.79 3.00
C ILE A 127 11.32 -11.31 1.90
N ASP A 128 10.77 -12.12 1.00
CA ASP A 128 11.50 -12.63 -0.15
C ASP A 128 11.95 -11.49 -1.07
N LYS A 129 13.15 -11.63 -1.64
CA LYS A 129 13.78 -10.58 -2.46
C LYS A 129 13.04 -10.24 -3.75
N GLU A 130 12.11 -11.09 -4.17
CA GLU A 130 11.28 -10.91 -5.37
C GLU A 130 10.08 -9.99 -5.10
N VAL A 131 9.69 -9.83 -3.84
CA VAL A 131 8.57 -8.97 -3.43
C VAL A 131 9.00 -7.50 -3.41
N ILE A 132 8.17 -6.63 -3.96
CA ILE A 132 8.42 -5.18 -3.91
C ILE A 132 8.07 -4.66 -2.51
N ILE A 133 9.06 -4.09 -1.82
CA ILE A 133 8.88 -3.47 -0.51
C ILE A 133 8.73 -1.96 -0.67
N VAL A 134 7.68 -1.40 -0.09
CA VAL A 134 7.41 0.04 -0.02
C VAL A 134 7.49 0.49 1.44
N ALA A 135 8.38 1.43 1.77
CA ALA A 135 8.47 2.00 3.11
C ALA A 135 7.54 3.20 3.25
N GLU A 136 6.50 3.08 4.07
CA GLU A 136 5.51 4.14 4.28
C GLU A 136 5.70 4.85 5.62
N SER A 137 5.38 6.15 5.65
CA SER A 137 5.52 7.03 6.81
C SER A 137 6.96 7.25 7.30
N GLY A 138 7.26 8.47 7.75
CA GLY A 138 8.50 8.76 8.49
C GLY A 138 9.74 9.01 7.64
N ILE A 139 9.70 8.78 6.33
CA ILE A 139 10.76 9.18 5.39
C ILE A 139 10.65 10.69 5.15
N LYS A 140 11.61 11.48 5.66
CA LYS A 140 11.53 12.95 5.65
C LYS A 140 12.60 13.58 4.78
N ASP A 141 13.78 12.98 4.74
CA ASP A 141 14.92 13.55 4.03
C ASP A 141 15.76 12.49 3.31
N SER A 142 16.80 12.96 2.60
CA SER A 142 17.69 12.10 1.83
C SER A 142 18.49 11.11 2.68
N LYS A 143 18.69 11.37 3.98
CA LYS A 143 19.37 10.45 4.88
C LYS A 143 18.49 9.25 5.19
N ASP A 144 17.19 9.47 5.40
CA ASP A 144 16.22 8.39 5.57
C ASP A 144 16.16 7.51 4.33
N ILE A 145 16.08 8.12 3.13
CA ILE A 145 16.14 7.40 1.85
C ILE A 145 17.43 6.58 1.73
N SER A 146 18.58 7.19 2.04
CA SER A 146 19.88 6.51 1.97
C SER A 146 19.97 5.33 2.94
N LEU A 147 19.37 5.44 4.12
CA LEU A 147 19.30 4.35 5.09
C LEU A 147 18.47 3.18 4.57
N MET A 148 17.32 3.46 3.98
CA MET A 148 16.45 2.42 3.39
C MET A 148 17.11 1.71 2.22
N GLN A 149 17.72 2.47 1.30
CA GLN A 149 18.42 1.91 0.14
C GLN A 149 19.59 1.02 0.54
N LYS A 150 20.32 1.36 1.62
CA LYS A 150 21.36 0.48 2.20
C LYS A 150 20.80 -0.87 2.69
N ASN A 151 19.51 -0.92 3.00
CA ASN A 151 18.79 -2.13 3.38
C ASN A 151 17.98 -2.73 2.21
N ASN A 152 18.28 -2.34 0.97
CA ASN A 152 17.62 -2.78 -0.27
C ASN A 152 16.13 -2.41 -0.39
N ILE A 153 15.68 -1.41 0.36
CA ILE A 153 14.33 -0.85 0.24
C ILE A 153 14.42 0.38 -0.67
N ASN A 154 13.78 0.32 -1.84
CA ASN A 154 13.97 1.30 -2.92
C ASN A 154 12.69 2.06 -3.31
N SER A 155 11.56 1.73 -2.69
CA SER A 155 10.26 2.37 -2.91
C SER A 155 9.75 2.99 -1.60
N PHE A 156 9.15 4.17 -1.68
CA PHE A 156 8.77 5.05 -0.56
C PHE A 156 7.44 5.75 -0.83
#